data_AF-A0A453JYP3-F1
#
_entry.id   AF-A0A453JYP3-F1
#
_cell.length_a   1.000
_cell.length_b   1.000
_cell.length_c   1.000
_cell.angle_alpha   90.00
_cell.angle_beta   90.00
_cell.angle_gamma   90.00
#
_symmetry.space_group_name_H-M   'P 1'
#
loop_
_entity.id
_entity.type
_entity.pdbx_description
1 polymer ?
#
loop_
_entity_poly.entity_id
_entity_poly.type
_entity_poly.pdbx_seq_one_letter_code
_entity_poly.pdbx_strand_id
1 'polypeptide(L)'
;MSVDISSPSSSTYKTVEDLGPPEKAAEGVLKQYLTEFMSTRLGVRRESNVLSASSKVADDGKLYYEVEVNIKSYASNNELAVMPKDRVQSLEWDRRYLTVLGVENNQLYALRLQTPERLLSEEEGDLRRVMDSFRVNKIQA
;
A
#
# COMPACT_ATOMS: atom_id res chain seq x y z
N MET A 1 -6.18 8.66 -3.46
CA MET A 1 -5.56 7.90 -4.57
C MET A 1 -4.28 8.60 -4.97
N SER A 2 -3.19 7.86 -5.16
CA SER A 2 -1.94 8.34 -5.77
C SER A 2 -1.38 7.28 -6.71
N VAL A 3 -0.49 7.69 -7.61
CA VAL A 3 0.31 6.78 -8.44
C VAL A 3 1.76 7.15 -8.22
N ASP A 4 2.54 6.18 -7.75
CA ASP A 4 3.97 6.34 -7.49
C ASP A 4 4.76 5.66 -8.61
N ILE A 5 5.84 6.30 -9.06
CA ILE A 5 6.67 5.81 -10.16
C ILE A 5 8.12 5.82 -9.70
N SER A 6 8.83 4.69 -9.84
CA SER A 6 10.25 4.62 -9.53
C SER A 6 11.06 5.52 -10.46
N SER A 7 12.15 6.11 -9.97
CA SER A 7 13.02 6.97 -10.79
C SER A 7 13.55 6.26 -12.05
N PRO A 8 13.52 6.90 -13.23
CA PRO A 8 14.08 6.33 -14.46
C PRO A 8 15.57 6.03 -14.35
N SER A 9 16.32 6.81 -13.57
CA SER A 9 17.78 6.71 -13.48
C SER A 9 18.29 5.62 -12.53
N SER A 10 17.42 5.11 -11.66
CA SER A 10 17.79 4.12 -10.63
C SER A 10 16.92 2.87 -10.66
N SER A 11 15.98 2.78 -11.60
CA SER A 11 15.11 1.61 -11.75
C SER A 11 15.73 0.59 -12.70
N THR A 12 15.64 -0.68 -12.32
CA THR A 12 16.17 -1.82 -13.09
C THR A 12 15.10 -2.88 -13.36
N TYR A 13 13.84 -2.61 -13.01
CA TYR A 13 12.73 -3.55 -13.17
C TYR A 13 12.42 -3.78 -14.64
N LYS A 14 12.48 -5.01 -15.11
CA LYS A 14 12.04 -5.43 -16.45
C LYS A 14 10.61 -5.95 -16.43
N THR A 15 10.23 -6.66 -15.36
CA THR A 15 8.87 -7.17 -15.14
C THR A 15 8.49 -7.01 -13.67
N VAL A 16 7.20 -7.14 -13.35
CA VAL A 16 6.73 -7.11 -11.95
C VAL A 16 7.29 -8.26 -11.12
N GLU A 17 7.69 -9.36 -11.77
CA GLU A 17 8.28 -10.55 -11.13
C GLU A 17 9.67 -10.27 -10.55
N ASP A 18 10.34 -9.19 -10.96
CA ASP A 18 11.60 -8.76 -10.35
C ASP A 18 11.42 -8.36 -8.87
N LEU A 19 10.18 -8.10 -8.43
CA LEU A 19 9.82 -7.93 -7.01
C LEU A 19 9.77 -9.26 -6.24
N GLY A 20 9.82 -10.39 -6.96
CA GLY A 20 9.57 -11.73 -6.45
C GLY A 20 8.10 -12.16 -6.61
N PRO A 21 7.65 -13.19 -5.87
CA PRO A 21 6.25 -13.59 -5.87
C PRO A 21 5.36 -12.50 -5.22
N PRO A 22 4.04 -12.49 -5.49
CA PRO A 22 3.13 -11.47 -4.97
C PRO A 22 3.23 -11.26 -3.45
N GLU A 23 3.42 -12.32 -2.68
CA GLU A 23 3.52 -12.28 -1.22
C GLU A 23 4.76 -11.49 -0.78
N LYS A 24 5.89 -11.70 -1.45
CA LYS A 24 7.12 -10.95 -1.17
C LYS A 24 6.99 -9.48 -1.59
N ALA A 25 6.34 -9.21 -2.71
CA ALA A 25 6.03 -7.85 -3.14
C ALA A 25 5.11 -7.16 -2.11
N ALA A 26 4.14 -7.88 -1.55
CA ALA A 26 3.23 -7.38 -0.53
C ALA A 26 3.95 -7.01 0.77
N GLU A 27 4.91 -7.82 1.22
CA GLU A 27 5.78 -7.47 2.35
C GLU A 27 6.57 -6.18 2.09
N GLY A 28 7.09 -6.01 0.87
CA GLY A 28 7.79 -4.80 0.44
C GLY A 28 6.89 -3.56 0.49
N VAL A 29 5.67 -3.66 -0.05
CA VAL A 29 4.65 -2.61 0.00
C VAL A 29 4.28 -2.27 1.44
N LEU A 30 4.03 -3.28 2.28
CA LEU A 30 3.70 -3.08 3.69
C LEU A 30 4.84 -2.35 4.44
N LYS A 31 6.08 -2.78 4.23
CA LYS A 31 7.26 -2.14 4.82
C LYS A 31 7.39 -0.69 4.36
N GLN A 32 7.12 -0.40 3.10
CA GLN A 32 7.12 0.96 2.59
C GLN A 32 6.07 1.82 3.29
N TYR A 33 4.82 1.36 3.37
CA TYR A 33 3.76 2.08 4.09
C TYR A 33 4.12 2.33 5.56
N LEU A 34 4.63 1.33 6.26
CA LEU A 34 5.06 1.49 7.65
C LEU A 34 6.19 2.51 7.80
N THR A 35 7.09 2.59 6.83
CA THR A 35 8.19 3.58 6.80
C THR A 35 7.64 4.99 6.55
N GLU A 36 6.75 5.16 5.58
CA GLU A 36 6.12 6.44 5.26
C GLU A 36 5.24 6.95 6.41
N PHE A 37 4.58 6.05 7.13
CA PHE A 37 3.75 6.41 8.28
C PHE A 37 4.53 6.55 9.59
N MET A 38 5.85 6.38 9.62
CA MET A 38 6.65 6.51 10.84
C MET A 38 6.26 7.78 11.62
N SER A 39 5.85 7.60 12.88
CA SER A 39 5.46 8.72 13.74
C SER A 39 6.55 8.94 14.79
N THR A 40 6.88 10.21 15.02
CA THR A 40 7.76 10.63 16.13
C THR A 40 6.98 10.80 17.44
N ARG A 41 5.64 10.70 17.42
CA ARG A 41 4.82 10.84 18.63
C ARG A 41 5.02 9.63 19.55
N LEU A 42 5.42 9.93 20.77
CA LEU A 42 5.70 8.91 21.78
C LEU A 42 4.44 8.13 22.14
N GLY A 43 4.53 6.80 22.05
CA GLY A 43 3.40 5.91 22.37
C GLY A 43 2.47 5.59 21.20
N VAL A 44 2.82 5.98 19.96
CA VAL A 44 2.14 5.47 18.75
C VAL A 44 2.58 4.03 18.49
N ARG A 45 1.60 3.14 18.35
CA ARG A 45 1.80 1.73 17.99
C ARG A 45 1.02 1.43 16.72
N ARG A 46 1.64 0.66 15.81
CA ARG A 46 0.98 0.20 14.59
C ARG A 46 0.87 -1.30 14.59
N GLU A 47 -0.29 -1.78 14.16
CA GLU A 47 -0.49 -3.17 13.77
C GLU A 47 -0.74 -3.19 12.27
N SER A 48 -0.15 -4.16 11.57
CA SER A 48 -0.21 -4.20 10.12
C SER A 48 -0.21 -5.63 9.63
N ASN A 49 -1.08 -5.93 8.66
CA ASN A 49 -1.22 -7.28 8.09
C ASN A 49 -1.37 -7.19 6.57
N VAL A 50 -0.71 -8.13 5.87
CA VAL A 50 -1.05 -8.44 4.48
C VAL A 50 -2.33 -9.28 4.48
N LEU A 51 -3.30 -8.90 3.67
CA LEU A 51 -4.62 -9.54 3.62
C LEU A 51 -4.78 -10.36 2.35
N SER A 52 -4.31 -9.81 1.23
CA SER A 52 -4.26 -10.50 -0.04
C SER A 52 -3.02 -10.06 -0.82
N ALA A 53 -2.48 -11.00 -1.58
CA ALA A 53 -1.46 -10.78 -2.57
C ALA A 53 -1.78 -11.70 -3.75
N SER A 54 -1.92 -11.15 -4.94
CA SER A 54 -2.28 -11.94 -6.12
C SER A 54 -1.61 -11.38 -7.36
N SER A 55 -1.49 -12.22 -8.38
CA SER A 55 -1.06 -11.83 -9.71
C SER A 55 -2.23 -11.93 -10.68
N LYS A 56 -2.30 -10.98 -11.61
CA LYS A 56 -3.36 -10.91 -12.62
C LYS A 56 -2.78 -10.45 -13.94
N VAL A 57 -3.17 -11.13 -15.02
CA VAL A 57 -2.93 -10.64 -16.38
C VAL A 57 -4.13 -9.78 -16.77
N ALA A 58 -3.88 -8.53 -17.12
CA ALA A 58 -4.92 -7.62 -17.55
C ALA A 58 -5.21 -7.74 -19.06
N ASP A 59 -6.19 -7.00 -19.56
CA ASP A 59 -6.62 -6.99 -20.96
C ASP A 59 -5.55 -6.46 -21.94
N ASP A 60 -4.54 -5.74 -21.45
CA ASP A 60 -3.34 -5.34 -22.19
C ASP A 60 -2.30 -6.46 -22.31
N GLY A 61 -2.58 -7.65 -21.76
CA GLY A 61 -1.70 -8.81 -21.77
C GLY A 61 -0.53 -8.73 -20.79
N LYS A 62 -0.48 -7.71 -19.92
CA LYS A 62 0.62 -7.53 -18.95
C LYS A 62 0.26 -8.11 -17.60
N LEU A 63 1.30 -8.55 -16.89
CA LEU A 63 1.19 -9.07 -15.53
C LEU A 63 1.26 -7.91 -14.53
N TYR A 64 0.29 -7.87 -13.64
CA TYR A 64 0.21 -6.94 -12.52
C TYR A 64 0.12 -7.72 -11.22
N TYR A 65 0.62 -7.13 -10.13
CA TYR A 65 0.36 -7.63 -8.78
C TYR A 65 -0.64 -6.75 -8.07
N GLU A 66 -1.64 -7.38 -7.45
CA GLU A 66 -2.60 -6.73 -6.57
C GLU A 66 -2.30 -7.12 -5.13
N VAL A 67 -2.15 -6.11 -4.29
CA VAL A 67 -1.79 -6.26 -2.87
C VAL A 67 -2.80 -5.50 -2.03
N GLU A 68 -3.32 -6.15 -1.00
CA GLU A 68 -4.11 -5.49 0.05
C GLU A 68 -3.44 -5.63 1.40
N VAL A 69 -3.33 -4.51 2.10
CA VAL A 69 -2.83 -4.48 3.47
C VAL A 69 -3.78 -3.69 4.36
N ASN A 70 -3.85 -4.08 5.62
CA ASN A 70 -4.59 -3.35 6.65
C ASN A 70 -3.58 -2.82 7.66
N ILE A 71 -3.73 -1.56 8.02
CA ILE A 71 -2.89 -0.92 9.03
C ILE A 71 -3.80 -0.23 10.04
N LYS A 72 -3.54 -0.51 11.32
CA LYS A 72 -4.19 0.10 12.47
C LYS A 72 -3.18 0.95 13.22
N SER A 73 -3.56 2.16 13.56
CA SER A 73 -2.76 3.04 14.42
C SER A 73 -3.45 3.21 15.75
N TYR A 74 -2.68 2.97 16.80
CA TYR A 74 -3.08 3.17 18.18
C TYR A 74 -2.25 4.30 18.77
N ALA A 75 -2.91 5.24 19.44
CA ALA A 75 -2.26 6.36 20.09
C ALA A 75 -2.90 6.66 21.45
N SER A 76 -2.11 7.29 22.32
CA SER A 76 -2.62 7.89 23.55
C SER A 76 -3.12 9.29 23.25
N ASN A 77 -4.31 9.63 23.74
CA ASN A 77 -4.91 10.95 23.60
C ASN A 77 -4.47 11.89 24.75
N ASN A 78 -3.76 11.35 25.74
CA ASN A 78 -3.23 12.11 26.87
C ASN A 78 -1.83 12.66 26.54
N GLU A 79 -1.78 13.92 26.11
CA GLU A 79 -0.55 14.64 25.72
C GLU A 79 0.40 14.90 26.90
N LEU A 80 -0.11 14.84 28.14
CA LEU A 80 0.65 15.09 29.37
C LEU A 80 1.09 13.79 30.07
N ALA A 81 0.78 12.62 29.49
CA ALA A 81 1.19 11.33 30.03
C ALA A 81 2.71 11.11 29.90
N VAL A 82 3.47 11.52 30.91
CA VAL A 82 4.92 11.29 30.97
C VAL A 82 5.23 9.83 31.31
N MET A 83 4.48 9.22 32.24
CA MET A 83 4.71 7.85 32.69
C MET A 83 4.06 6.81 31.76
N PRO A 84 4.69 5.66 31.49
CA PRO A 84 4.13 4.62 30.62
C PRO A 84 2.72 4.15 31.00
N LYS A 85 2.42 4.07 32.30
CA LYS A 85 1.11 3.66 32.84
C LYS A 85 -0.04 4.59 32.47
N ASP A 86 0.25 5.87 32.21
CA ASP A 86 -0.76 6.90 31.91
C ASP A 86 -1.01 7.00 30.39
N ARG A 87 -0.27 6.25 29.56
CA ARG A 87 -0.37 6.21 28.10
C ARG A 87 -1.34 5.10 27.64
N VAL A 88 -2.60 5.23 28.01
CA VAL A 88 -3.65 4.29 27.55
C VAL A 88 -3.84 4.45 26.04
N GLN A 89 -3.53 3.40 25.28
CA GLN A 89 -3.65 3.41 23.84
C GLN A 89 -5.10 3.20 23.41
N SER A 90 -5.56 4.01 22.46
CA SER A 90 -6.86 3.87 21.79
C SER A 90 -6.66 3.80 20.27
N LEU A 91 -7.59 3.13 19.58
CA LEU A 91 -7.58 3.07 18.11
C LEU A 91 -7.83 4.47 17.55
N GLU A 92 -6.85 5.01 16.84
CA GLU A 92 -6.95 6.33 16.21
C GLU A 92 -7.50 6.20 14.78
N TRP A 93 -7.01 5.21 14.04
CA TRP A 93 -7.53 4.87 12.72
C TRP A 93 -7.24 3.42 12.35
N ASP A 94 -8.11 2.90 11.50
CA ASP A 94 -8.05 1.57 10.88
C ASP A 94 -8.30 1.75 9.38
N ARG A 95 -7.33 1.38 8.54
CA ARG A 95 -7.36 1.66 7.10
C ARG A 95 -6.95 0.47 6.27
N ARG A 96 -7.68 0.26 5.18
CA ARG A 96 -7.36 -0.64 4.09
C ARG A 96 -6.56 0.10 3.04
N TYR A 97 -5.46 -0.48 2.60
CA TYR A 97 -4.66 0.00 1.49
C TYR A 97 -4.68 -1.04 0.38
N LEU A 98 -5.01 -0.62 -0.84
CA LEU A 98 -5.01 -1.46 -2.02
C LEU A 98 -3.98 -0.92 -3.00
N THR A 99 -3.07 -1.78 -3.43
CA THR A 99 -1.97 -1.41 -4.32
C THR A 99 -1.98 -2.28 -5.56
N VAL A 100 -1.90 -1.66 -6.74
CA VAL A 100 -1.66 -2.36 -8.01
C VAL A 100 -0.26 -1.99 -8.48
N LEU A 101 0.58 -3.01 -8.70
CA LEU A 101 1.96 -2.88 -9.15
C LEU A 101 2.05 -3.32 -10.61
N GLY A 102 2.64 -2.48 -11.45
CA GLY A 102 2.93 -2.76 -12.84
C GLY A 102 4.31 -2.25 -13.23
N VAL A 103 4.96 -2.91 -14.18
CA VAL A 103 6.28 -2.50 -14.67
C VAL A 103 6.21 -2.23 -16.17
N GLU A 104 6.73 -1.07 -16.57
CA GLU A 104 6.90 -0.71 -17.99
C GLU A 104 8.02 0.32 -18.13
N ASN A 105 8.64 0.45 -19.31
CA ASN A 105 9.72 1.42 -19.56
C ASN A 105 10.87 1.33 -18.54
N ASN A 106 11.16 0.12 -18.06
CA ASN A 106 12.09 -0.16 -16.97
C ASN A 106 11.78 0.53 -15.62
N GLN A 107 10.52 0.90 -15.38
CA GLN A 107 10.07 1.58 -14.16
C GLN A 107 8.95 0.79 -13.48
N LEU A 108 8.96 0.77 -12.15
CA LEU A 108 7.86 0.29 -11.33
C LEU A 108 6.84 1.40 -11.13
N TYR A 109 5.59 1.11 -11.45
CA TYR A 109 4.42 1.94 -11.19
C TYR A 109 3.59 1.28 -10.10
N ALA A 110 3.14 2.07 -9.13
CA ALA A 110 2.29 1.62 -8.04
C ALA A 110 1.07 2.54 -7.93
N LEU A 111 -0.10 2.06 -8.34
CA LEU A 111 -1.37 2.69 -7.99
C LEU A 111 -1.66 2.39 -6.53
N ARG A 112 -1.92 3.43 -5.73
CA ARG A 112 -2.19 3.31 -4.29
C ARG A 112 -3.54 3.92 -3.96
N LEU A 113 -4.42 3.07 -3.43
CA LEU A 113 -5.73 3.41 -2.92
C LEU A 113 -5.77 3.18 -1.41
N GLN A 114 -6.55 3.98 -0.71
CA GLN A 114 -6.80 3.77 0.71
C GLN A 114 -8.26 4.12 1.03
N THR A 115 -8.83 3.39 1.99
CA THR A 115 -10.15 3.69 2.56
C THR A 115 -10.14 3.35 4.05
N PRO A 116 -10.88 4.08 4.92
CA PRO A 116 -11.16 3.61 6.27
C PRO A 116 -11.82 2.23 6.22
N GLU A 117 -11.35 1.32 7.07
CA GLU A 117 -11.84 -0.07 7.10
C GLU A 117 -13.37 -0.15 7.25
N ARG A 118 -13.97 0.78 8.02
CA ARG A 118 -15.41 0.89 8.24
C ARG A 118 -16.24 1.24 7.00
N LEU A 119 -15.63 1.83 5.96
CA LEU A 119 -16.31 2.25 4.73
C LEU A 119 -16.06 1.28 3.58
N LEU A 120 -15.26 0.22 3.80
CA LEU A 120 -14.86 -0.71 2.75
C LEU A 120 -16.07 -1.32 2.04
N SER A 121 -17.11 -1.72 2.78
CA SER A 121 -18.31 -2.34 2.19
C SER A 121 -19.07 -1.42 1.23
N GLU A 122 -18.97 -0.11 1.42
CA GLU A 122 -19.64 0.89 0.58
C GLU A 122 -18.78 1.23 -0.66
N GLU A 123 -17.46 1.32 -0.48
CA GLU A 123 -16.53 1.80 -1.50
C GLU A 123 -15.84 0.69 -2.31
N GLU A 124 -15.86 -0.57 -1.85
CA GLU A 124 -15.09 -1.67 -2.46
C GLU A 124 -15.37 -1.81 -3.96
N GLY A 125 -16.64 -1.72 -4.38
CA GLY A 125 -17.00 -1.85 -5.79
C GLY A 125 -16.30 -0.82 -6.68
N ASP A 126 -16.25 0.45 -6.24
CA ASP A 126 -15.60 1.51 -6.99
C ASP A 126 -14.07 1.41 -6.90
N LEU A 127 -13.52 1.04 -5.74
CA LEU A 127 -12.08 0.82 -5.57
C LEU A 127 -11.57 -0.30 -6.49
N ARG A 128 -12.30 -1.42 -6.57
CA ARG A 128 -11.97 -2.54 -7.46
C ARG A 128 -12.01 -2.13 -8.92
N ARG A 129 -13.00 -1.32 -9.35
CA ARG A 129 -13.05 -0.78 -10.71
C ARG A 129 -11.85 0.10 -11.02
N VAL A 130 -11.42 0.94 -10.08
CA VAL A 130 -10.22 1.77 -10.25
C VAL A 130 -8.98 0.90 -10.39
N MET A 131 -8.80 -0.11 -9.53
CA MET A 131 -7.71 -1.09 -9.64
C MET A 131 -7.72 -1.80 -11.00
N ASP A 132 -8.88 -2.29 -11.41
CA ASP A 132 -9.08 -2.99 -12.68
C ASP A 132 -8.82 -2.12 -13.90
N SER A 133 -8.96 -0.81 -13.79
CA SER A 133 -8.71 0.15 -14.88
C SER A 133 -7.24 0.55 -15.04
N PHE A 134 -6.39 0.24 -14.06
CA PHE A 134 -5.01 0.70 -14.03
C PHE A 134 -4.13 0.00 -15.07
N ARG A 135 -3.52 0.77 -15.98
CA ARG A 135 -2.64 0.26 -17.03
C ARG A 135 -1.35 1.06 -17.14
N VAL A 136 -0.24 0.36 -17.39
CA VAL A 136 1.05 0.98 -17.70
C VAL A 136 1.29 0.93 -19.20
N ASN A 137 1.63 2.07 -19.81
CA ASN A 137 1.80 2.20 -21.25
C ASN A 137 3.27 2.44 -21.62
N LYS A 138 3.69 1.89 -22.77
CA LYS A 138 4.99 2.23 -23.35
C LYS A 138 4.98 3.67 -23.82
N ILE A 139 6.04 4.40 -23.51
CA ILE A 139 6.24 5.74 -24.06
C ILE A 139 6.94 5.56 -25.41
N GLN A 140 6.33 6.06 -26.49
CA GLN A 140 7.04 6.16 -27.77
C GLN A 140 8.20 7.16 -27.61
N ALA A 141 9.40 6.72 -27.95
CA ALA A 141 10.60 7.56 -27.99
C ALA A 141 10.51 8.60 -29.11
#